data_AF-A0A6J1R5V1-F1
#
_entry.id   AF-A0A6J1R5V1-F1
#
_cell.length_a   1.000
_cell.length_b   1.000
_cell.length_c   1.000
_cell.angle_alpha   90.00
_cell.angle_beta   90.00
_cell.angle_gamma   90.00
#
_symmetry.space_group_name_H-M   'P 1'
#
loop_
_entity.id
_entity.type
_entity.pdbx_description
1 polymer ?
#
loop_
_entity_poly.entity_id
_entity_poly.type
_entity_poly.pdbx_seq_one_letter_code
_entity_poly.pdbx_strand_id
1 'polypeptide(L)'
;MLTYFDLVRRKRLAMLDFLIAASREGLMTDLDVREEVDVFMFGGHDTTAMGLCFIFALLAEHKDIQVFIVKCESPFLSQKIN
;
A
#
# COMPACT_ATOMS: atom_id res chain seq x y z
N MET A 1 19.26 1.05 27.81
CA MET A 1 19.55 -0.10 26.92
C MET A 1 18.27 -0.72 26.33
N LEU A 2 17.17 -0.84 27.09
CA LEU A 2 15.89 -1.38 26.57
C LEU A 2 15.24 -0.51 25.49
N THR A 3 15.31 0.82 25.56
CA THR A 3 14.71 1.72 24.56
C THR A 3 15.42 1.77 23.21
N TYR A 4 16.71 1.41 23.14
CA TYR A 4 17.52 1.51 21.94
C TYR A 4 17.30 0.34 20.98
N PHE A 5 17.04 -0.86 21.53
CA PHE A 5 16.77 -2.06 20.72
C PHE A 5 15.38 -2.03 20.05
N ASP A 6 14.41 -1.37 20.68
CA ASP A 6 13.09 -1.15 20.08
C ASP A 6 13.11 -0.07 18.98
N LEU A 7 14.03 0.90 19.05
CA LEU A 7 14.25 1.88 17.98
C LEU A 7 14.97 1.26 16.76
N VAL A 8 15.94 0.38 17.00
CA VAL A 8 16.73 -0.31 15.94
C VAL A 8 15.91 -1.37 15.22
N ARG A 9 14.90 -1.95 15.89
CA ARG A 9 13.88 -2.80 15.27
C ARG A 9 12.59 -2.03 14.97
N ARG A 10 12.68 -0.82 14.39
CA ARG A 10 11.57 -0.24 13.61
C ARG A 10 11.27 -1.15 12.40
N LYS A 11 10.81 -2.37 12.70
CA LYS A 11 10.13 -3.23 11.76
C LYS A 11 9.00 -2.38 11.23
N ARG A 12 8.94 -2.26 9.91
CA ARG A 12 7.78 -1.73 9.21
C ARG A 12 6.62 -2.63 9.64
N LEU A 13 5.88 -2.22 10.67
CA LEU A 13 4.70 -2.95 11.11
C LEU A 13 3.76 -2.98 9.92
N ALA A 14 3.30 -4.17 9.55
CA ALA A 14 2.19 -4.24 8.61
C ALA A 14 1.00 -3.51 9.23
N MET A 15 0.10 -2.98 8.40
CA MET A 15 -1.06 -2.22 8.87
C MET A 15 -1.80 -2.93 10.02
N LEU A 16 -2.02 -4.24 9.87
CA LEU A 16 -2.70 -5.05 10.87
C LEU A 16 -1.89 -5.18 12.18
N ASP A 17 -0.57 -5.33 12.10
CA ASP A 17 0.30 -5.40 13.29
C ASP A 17 0.28 -4.09 14.07
N PHE A 18 0.15 -2.95 13.38
CA PHE A 18 0.00 -1.64 14.01
C PHE A 18 -1.33 -1.50 14.76
N LEU A 19 -2.44 -1.90 14.14
CA LEU A 19 -3.77 -1.87 14.79
C LEU A 19 -3.85 -2.79 16.00
N ILE A 20 -3.27 -3.99 15.92
CA ILE A 20 -3.20 -4.93 17.05
C ILE A 20 -2.36 -4.34 18.19
N ALA A 21 -1.24 -3.67 17.88
CA ALA A 21 -0.43 -3.01 18.91
C ALA A 21 -1.22 -1.88 19.61
N ALA A 22 -1.94 -1.05 18.86
CA ALA A 22 -2.77 0.02 19.41
C ALA A 22 -3.91 -0.51 20.30
N SER A 23 -4.53 -1.64 19.93
CA SER A 23 -5.56 -2.26 20.76
C SER A 23 -4.99 -2.80 22.09
N ARG A 24 -3.78 -3.38 22.07
CA ARG A 24 -3.09 -3.84 23.30
C ARG A 24 -2.71 -2.69 24.25
N GLU A 25 -2.53 -1.49 23.73
CA GLU A 25 -2.32 -0.26 24.53
C GLU A 25 -3.63 0.35 25.04
N GLY A 26 -4.78 -0.26 24.72
CA GLY A 26 -6.11 0.22 25.13
C GLY A 26 -6.60 1.43 24.35
N LEU A 27 -5.97 1.76 23.21
CA LEU A 27 -6.34 2.89 22.37
C LEU A 27 -7.51 2.57 21.42
N MET A 28 -7.74 1.28 21.13
CA MET A 28 -8.81 0.79 20.27
C MET A 28 -9.37 -0.52 20.82
N THR A 29 -10.67 -0.73 20.65
CA THR A 29 -11.31 -2.01 20.94
C THR A 29 -11.09 -3.00 19.80
N ASP A 30 -11.27 -4.29 20.07
CA ASP A 30 -11.22 -5.34 19.02
C ASP A 30 -12.27 -5.09 17.92
N LEU A 31 -13.38 -4.42 18.25
CA LEU A 31 -14.41 -4.05 17.28
C LEU A 31 -13.90 -2.95 16.35
N ASP A 32 -13.31 -1.88 16.89
CA ASP A 32 -12.77 -0.77 16.10
C ASP A 32 -11.68 -1.26 15.13
N VAL A 33 -10.83 -2.20 15.58
CA VAL A 33 -9.80 -2.81 14.71
C VAL A 33 -10.43 -3.56 13.54
N ARG A 34 -11.50 -4.32 13.78
CA ARG A 34 -12.21 -5.04 12.71
C ARG A 34 -12.88 -4.07 11.74
N GLU A 35 -13.52 -3.04 12.24
CA GLU A 35 -14.18 -2.02 11.41
C GLU A 35 -13.17 -1.32 10.50
N GLU A 36 -12.01 -0.89 11.01
CA GLU A 36 -10.98 -0.25 10.20
C GLU A 36 -10.37 -1.19 9.15
N VAL A 37 -10.14 -2.45 9.51
CA VAL A 37 -9.64 -3.46 8.55
C VAL A 37 -10.67 -3.73 7.46
N ASP A 38 -11.95 -3.83 7.80
CA ASP A 38 -13.03 -4.06 6.84
C ASP A 38 -13.20 -2.84 5.91
N VAL A 39 -13.17 -1.61 6.44
CA VAL A 39 -13.23 -0.39 5.62
C VAL A 39 -12.03 -0.30 4.69
N PHE A 40 -10.82 -0.61 5.16
CA PHE A 40 -9.63 -0.61 4.31
C PHE A 40 -9.70 -1.66 3.20
N MET A 41 -10.13 -2.88 3.52
CA MET A 41 -10.18 -3.98 2.57
C MET A 41 -11.32 -3.81 1.56
N PHE A 42 -12.53 -3.48 2.00
CA PHE A 42 -13.69 -3.36 1.11
C PHE A 42 -13.80 -1.97 0.48
N GLY A 43 -13.72 -0.92 1.30
CA GLY A 43 -13.74 0.45 0.80
C GLY A 43 -12.53 0.75 -0.07
N GLY A 44 -11.35 0.30 0.35
CA GLY A 44 -10.13 0.45 -0.44
C GLY A 44 -10.13 -0.37 -1.73
N HIS A 45 -10.70 -1.58 -1.74
CA HIS A 45 -10.74 -2.42 -2.94
C HIS A 45 -11.55 -1.76 -4.05
N ASP A 46 -12.81 -1.40 -3.80
CA ASP A 46 -13.69 -0.91 -4.85
C ASP A 46 -13.27 0.48 -5.35
N THR A 47 -12.81 1.35 -4.44
CA THR A 47 -12.31 2.68 -4.81
C THR A 47 -11.00 2.62 -5.58
N THR A 48 -10.05 1.76 -5.17
CA THR A 48 -8.78 1.59 -5.89
C THR A 48 -8.99 0.92 -7.24
N ALA A 49 -9.84 -0.11 -7.33
CA ALA A 49 -10.17 -0.77 -8.58
C ALA A 49 -10.79 0.22 -9.57
N MET A 50 -11.74 1.04 -9.12
CA MET A 50 -12.34 2.08 -9.95
C MET A 50 -11.32 3.16 -10.35
N GLY A 51 -10.44 3.57 -9.43
CA GLY A 51 -9.34 4.48 -9.74
C GLY A 51 -8.41 3.93 -10.82
N LEU A 52 -8.04 2.65 -10.74
CA LEU A 52 -7.25 1.98 -11.77
C LEU A 52 -7.99 1.90 -13.11
N CYS A 53 -9.30 1.63 -13.10
CA CYS A 53 -10.11 1.65 -14.31
C CYS A 53 -10.06 3.02 -15.01
N PHE A 54 -10.19 4.12 -14.26
CA PHE A 54 -10.07 5.47 -14.83
C PHE A 54 -8.66 5.75 -15.36
N ILE A 55 -7.62 5.36 -14.61
CA ILE A 55 -6.23 5.50 -15.06
C ILE A 55 -6.02 4.75 -16.38
N PHE A 56 -6.51 3.50 -16.48
CA PHE A 56 -6.38 2.72 -17.71
C PHE A 56 -7.21 3.28 -18.86
N ALA A 57 -8.41 3.82 -18.59
CA ALA A 57 -9.22 4.48 -19.62
C ALA A 57 -8.49 5.70 -20.21
N LEU A 58 -7.93 6.57 -19.36
CA LEU A 58 -7.13 7.71 -19.79
C LEU A 58 -5.86 7.27 -20.53
N LEU A 59 -5.19 6.23 -20.03
CA LEU A 59 -3.99 5.71 -20.68
C LEU A 59 -4.28 5.14 -22.07
N ALA A 60 -5.44 4.50 -22.26
CA ALA A 60 -5.87 3.97 -23.55
C ALA A 60 -6.20 5.07 -24.56
N GLU A 61 -6.66 6.23 -24.10
CA GLU A 61 -6.91 7.41 -24.94
C GLU A 61 -5.60 8.11 -25.34
N HIS A 62 -4.62 8.17 -24.44
CA HIS A 62 -3.35 8.86 -24.64
C HIS A 62 -2.20 7.92 -25.03
N LYS A 63 -2.15 7.53 -26.31
CA LYS A 63 -1.14 6.59 -26.85
C LYS A 63 0.32 7.06 -26.69
N ASP A 64 0.57 8.36 -26.70
CA ASP A 64 1.88 8.96 -26.47
C ASP A 64 2.40 8.68 -25.06
N ILE A 65 1.52 8.81 -24.06
CA ILE A 65 1.82 8.49 -22.66
C ILE A 65 2.03 6.98 -22.48
N GLN A 66 1.21 6.16 -23.15
CA GLN A 66 1.37 4.70 -23.13
C GLN A 66 2.74 4.26 -23.68
N VAL A 67 3.16 4.83 -24.82
CA VAL A 67 4.47 4.53 -25.42
C VAL A 67 5.60 5.01 -24.52
N PHE A 68 5.47 6.17 -23.86
CA PHE A 68 6.45 6.67 -22.90
C PHE A 68 6.65 5.70 -21.72
N ILE A 69 5.55 5.23 -21.12
CA ILE A 69 5.61 4.28 -19.98
C ILE A 69 6.31 2.99 -20.38
N VAL A 70 5.91 2.37 -21.50
CA VAL A 70 6.54 1.13 -22.00
C VAL A 70 8.02 1.33 -22.30
N LYS A 71 8.38 2.49 -22.88
CA LYS A 71 9.77 2.85 -23.17
C LYS A 71 10.58 3.01 -21.88
N CYS A 72 10.03 3.65 -20.85
CA CYS A 72 10.68 3.84 -19.55
C CYS A 72 10.85 2.53 -18.76
N GLU A 73 10.00 1.54 -18.97
CA GLU A 73 10.11 0.23 -18.30
C GLU A 73 11.31 -0.59 -18.83
N SER A 74 11.58 -0.50 -20.14
CA SER A 74 12.66 -1.26 -20.81
C SER A 74 14.09 -1.06 -20.23
N PRO A 75 14.56 0.16 -19.90
CA PRO A 75 15.85 0.32 -19.22
C PRO A 75 15.83 -0.15 -17.75
N PHE A 76 14.68 -0.09 -17.06
CA PHE A 76 14.59 -0.48 -15.64
C PHE A 76 14.63 -2.01 -15.47
N LEU A 77 13.98 -2.76 -16.37
CA LEU A 77 14.06 -4.23 -16.41
C LEU A 77 15.47 -4.73 -16.77
N SER A 78 16.19 -4.02 -17.64
CA SER A 78 17.57 -4.36 -18.03
C SER A 78 18.58 -4.19 -16.88
N GLN A 79 18.27 -3.30 -15.93
CA GLN A 79 19.14 -3.01 -14.78
C GLN A 79 18.98 -4.02 -13.62
N LYS A 80 17.95 -4.88 -13.67
CA LYS A 80 17.63 -5.86 -12.62
C LYS A 80 18.13 -7.28 -12.92
N ILE A 81 18.73 -7.49 -14.09
CA ILE A 81 19.26 -8.79 -14.57
C ILE A 81 20.81 -8.85 -14.48
N ASN A 82 21.46 -7.85 -13.88
CA ASN A 82 22.86 -7.92 -13.42
C ASN A 82 22.93 -7.70 -11.91
#